data_AF-H9FJB2-F1
#
_entry.id   AF-H9FJB2-F1
#
_cell.length_a   1.000
_cell.length_b   1.000
_cell.length_c   1.000
_cell.angle_alpha   90.00
_cell.angle_beta   90.00
_cell.angle_gamma   90.00
#
_symmetry.space_group_name_H-M   'P 1'
#
loop_
_entity.id
_entity.type
_entity.pdbx_description
1 polymer ?
#
loop_
_entity_poly.entity_id
_entity_poly.type
_entity_poly.pdbx_seq_one_letter_code
_entity_poly.pdbx_strand_id
1 'polypeptide(L)'
;DFQNYLRTQTGNTTTINIIICTVDYLLRLQESISDFYWYYSGKDVIEEQGKRNFSKAMSVAKQVFNSLTEYIQGPCTGNQQSLAHSRLWDAVVGFLHVFAHMMMKLAQDSSQIELLKELLDLQKDMVVMLLSLLEGNVVNGTIARQMVDMLVESSSNVEMILKFFDMFLKLKDIVGSEAFQDYVTDPRGLISKKDFQKAMDSQKQFSGPEIQFLLSCSEADENEMINCEEFANRFQEPARDIGFNVAVLLSNLS
;
A
#
# COMPACT_ATOMS: atom_id res chain seq x y z
N ASP A 1 1.31 -26.88 -17.58
CA ASP A 1 1.94 -26.87 -18.93
C ASP A 1 2.00 -25.51 -19.59
N PHE A 2 0.87 -24.82 -19.80
CA PHE A 2 0.87 -23.54 -20.53
C PHE A 2 1.71 -22.43 -19.85
N GLN A 3 1.68 -22.31 -18.52
CA GLN A 3 2.55 -21.39 -17.76
C GLN A 3 4.05 -21.59 -18.06
N ASN A 4 4.51 -22.84 -18.19
CA ASN A 4 5.91 -23.13 -18.55
C ASN A 4 6.19 -22.78 -20.01
N TYR A 5 5.22 -22.99 -20.91
CA TYR A 5 5.34 -22.64 -22.32
C TYR A 5 5.52 -21.13 -22.54
N LEU A 6 4.95 -20.27 -21.70
CA LEU A 6 5.19 -18.81 -21.77
C LEU A 6 6.63 -18.41 -21.40
N ARG A 7 7.31 -19.22 -20.57
CA ARG A 7 8.71 -19.03 -20.20
C ARG A 7 9.68 -19.58 -21.25
N THR A 8 9.41 -20.79 -21.74
CA THR A 8 10.27 -21.49 -22.70
C THR A 8 9.46 -22.34 -23.67
N GLN A 9 9.76 -22.21 -24.97
CA GLN A 9 9.05 -22.94 -26.04
C GLN A 9 9.93 -24.05 -26.58
N THR A 10 10.14 -25.10 -25.75
CA THR A 10 10.98 -26.25 -26.12
C THR A 10 10.48 -26.88 -27.43
N GLY A 11 11.39 -27.03 -28.40
CA GLY A 11 11.08 -27.53 -29.75
C GLY A 11 11.04 -26.43 -30.83
N ASN A 12 11.00 -25.15 -30.45
CA ASN A 12 11.15 -24.04 -31.39
C ASN A 12 12.62 -23.67 -31.58
N THR A 13 12.93 -23.03 -32.71
CA THR A 13 14.28 -22.52 -33.03
C THR A 13 14.67 -21.29 -32.21
N THR A 14 13.68 -20.56 -31.70
CA THR A 14 13.84 -19.39 -30.84
C THR A 14 12.93 -19.49 -29.63
N THR A 15 13.35 -18.91 -28.51
CA THR A 15 12.56 -18.81 -27.28
C THR A 15 12.37 -17.35 -26.90
N ILE A 16 11.13 -16.97 -26.62
CA ILE A 16 10.77 -15.66 -26.07
C ILE A 16 10.22 -15.89 -24.68
N ASN A 17 10.90 -15.35 -23.67
CA ASN A 17 10.44 -15.43 -22.29
C ASN A 17 9.48 -14.27 -22.00
N ILE A 18 8.18 -14.52 -22.14
CA ILE A 18 7.13 -13.51 -21.97
C ILE A 18 7.07 -13.00 -20.53
N ILE A 19 7.45 -13.84 -19.57
CA ILE A 19 7.42 -13.51 -18.15
C ILE A 19 8.41 -12.38 -17.86
N ILE A 20 9.63 -12.47 -18.39
CA ILE A 20 10.67 -11.45 -18.18
C ILE A 20 10.29 -10.13 -18.85
N CYS A 21 9.82 -10.14 -20.10
CA CYS A 21 9.45 -8.88 -20.76
C CYS A 21 8.20 -8.23 -20.15
N THR A 22 7.34 -9.00 -19.47
CA THR A 22 6.25 -8.45 -18.65
C THR A 22 6.80 -7.68 -17.44
N VAL A 23 7.85 -8.19 -16.78
CA VAL A 23 8.56 -7.46 -15.72
C VAL A 23 9.23 -6.20 -16.26
N ASP A 24 9.86 -6.26 -17.42
CA ASP A 24 10.48 -5.08 -18.05
C ASP A 24 9.45 -3.99 -18.41
N TYR A 25 8.21 -4.38 -18.69
CA TYR A 25 7.11 -3.43 -18.84
C TYR A 25 6.68 -2.84 -17.50
N LEU A 26 6.54 -3.67 -16.46
CA LEU A 26 6.22 -3.21 -15.11
C LEU A 26 7.24 -2.18 -14.60
N LEU A 27 8.52 -2.43 -14.82
CA LEU A 27 9.60 -1.53 -14.40
C LEU A 27 9.49 -0.15 -15.07
N ARG A 28 9.30 -0.10 -16.39
CA ARG A 28 9.12 1.17 -17.12
C ARG A 28 7.85 1.91 -16.68
N LEU A 29 6.78 1.18 -16.39
CA LEU A 29 5.57 1.77 -15.85
C LEU A 29 5.81 2.35 -14.45
N GLN A 30 6.55 1.64 -13.62
CA GLN A 30 6.92 2.09 -12.27
C GLN A 30 7.80 3.35 -12.31
N GLU A 31 8.80 3.41 -13.19
CA GLU A 31 9.62 4.61 -13.41
C GLU A 31 8.74 5.83 -13.76
N SER A 32 7.79 5.66 -14.69
CA SER A 32 6.85 6.73 -15.05
C SER A 32 5.90 7.14 -13.90
N ILE A 33 5.49 6.20 -13.05
CA ILE A 33 4.67 6.46 -11.86
C ILE A 33 5.50 7.23 -10.81
N SER A 34 6.78 6.90 -10.65
CA SER A 34 7.68 7.64 -9.76
C SER A 34 7.94 9.07 -10.26
N ASP A 35 8.11 9.27 -11.56
CA ASP A 35 8.24 10.62 -12.13
C ASP A 35 6.99 11.46 -11.87
N PHE A 36 5.80 10.85 -11.97
CA PHE A 36 4.54 11.50 -11.59
C PHE A 36 4.57 11.92 -10.11
N TYR A 37 4.96 11.02 -9.20
CA TYR A 37 5.10 11.36 -7.78
C TYR A 37 6.04 12.57 -7.58
N TRP A 38 7.23 12.56 -8.20
CA TRP A 38 8.19 13.65 -8.06
C TRP A 38 7.64 14.99 -8.52
N TYR A 39 6.91 15.01 -9.65
CA TYR A 39 6.27 16.22 -10.17
C TYR A 39 5.21 16.80 -9.20
N TYR A 40 4.49 15.96 -8.45
CA TYR A 40 3.48 16.39 -7.47
C TYR A 40 4.00 16.48 -6.04
N SER A 41 5.22 16.05 -5.76
CA SER A 41 5.77 15.99 -4.41
C SER A 41 5.68 17.34 -3.68
N GLY A 42 6.04 18.43 -4.35
CA GLY A 42 6.00 19.81 -3.83
C GLY A 42 4.68 20.56 -4.02
N LYS A 43 3.64 19.94 -4.58
CA LYS A 43 2.31 20.55 -4.73
C LYS A 43 1.37 20.04 -3.65
N ASP A 44 0.58 20.89 -3.00
CA ASP A 44 -0.33 20.43 -1.94
C ASP A 44 -1.43 19.50 -2.46
N VAL A 45 -2.03 19.86 -3.61
CA VAL A 45 -3.15 19.15 -4.22
C VAL A 45 -2.80 18.68 -5.63
N ILE A 46 -3.26 17.48 -5.99
CA ILE A 46 -3.19 16.96 -7.36
C ILE A 46 -4.40 17.48 -8.14
N GLU A 47 -4.18 18.21 -9.24
CA GLU A 47 -5.29 18.65 -10.10
C GLU A 47 -6.10 17.47 -10.69
N GLU A 48 -7.38 17.71 -11.00
CA GLU A 48 -8.30 16.68 -11.52
C GLU A 48 -7.76 15.92 -12.74
N GLN A 49 -7.07 16.61 -13.65
CA GLN A 49 -6.43 15.96 -14.79
C GLN A 49 -5.29 15.02 -14.36
N GLY A 50 -4.52 15.43 -13.33
CA GLY A 50 -3.50 14.61 -12.69
C GLY A 50 -4.08 13.36 -12.06
N LYS A 51 -5.14 13.51 -11.25
CA LYS A 51 -5.85 12.38 -10.61
C LYS A 51 -6.34 11.36 -11.66
N ARG A 52 -7.01 11.84 -12.72
CA ARG A 52 -7.53 10.99 -13.81
C ARG A 52 -6.42 10.23 -14.54
N ASN A 53 -5.29 10.88 -14.79
CA ASN A 53 -4.15 10.25 -15.48
C ASN A 53 -3.46 9.22 -14.58
N PHE A 54 -3.32 9.53 -13.28
CA PHE A 54 -2.73 8.63 -12.31
C PHE A 54 -3.59 7.36 -12.11
N SER A 55 -4.90 7.53 -11.94
CA SER A 55 -5.86 6.42 -11.86
C SER A 55 -5.75 5.45 -13.04
N LYS A 56 -5.63 5.98 -14.27
CA LYS A 56 -5.38 5.16 -15.46
C LYS A 56 -4.10 4.35 -15.35
N ALA A 57 -2.98 4.98 -14.97
CA ALA A 57 -1.71 4.28 -14.80
C ALA A 57 -1.79 3.19 -13.69
N MET A 58 -2.46 3.49 -12.58
CA MET A 58 -2.69 2.53 -11.49
C MET A 58 -3.49 1.32 -11.96
N SER A 59 -4.56 1.51 -12.74
CA SER A 59 -5.34 0.37 -13.27
C SER A 59 -4.54 -0.52 -14.22
N VAL A 60 -3.63 0.07 -15.02
CA VAL A 60 -2.70 -0.69 -15.86
C VAL A 60 -1.71 -1.49 -14.99
N ALA A 61 -1.12 -0.87 -13.98
CA ALA A 61 -0.21 -1.54 -13.05
C ALA A 61 -0.93 -2.70 -12.31
N LYS A 62 -2.18 -2.48 -11.89
CA LYS A 62 -3.03 -3.49 -11.25
C LYS A 62 -3.18 -4.72 -12.15
N GLN A 63 -3.48 -4.51 -13.43
CA GLN A 63 -3.59 -5.60 -14.40
C GLN A 63 -2.26 -6.36 -14.56
N VAL A 64 -1.13 -5.67 -14.51
CA VAL A 64 0.19 -6.31 -14.63
C VAL A 64 0.50 -7.17 -13.40
N PHE A 65 0.24 -6.68 -12.18
CA PHE A 65 0.40 -7.48 -10.96
C PHE A 65 -0.49 -8.72 -10.94
N ASN A 66 -1.75 -8.58 -11.35
CA ASN A 66 -2.66 -9.71 -11.46
C ASN A 66 -2.17 -10.72 -12.51
N SER A 67 -1.64 -10.26 -13.64
CA SER A 67 -1.08 -11.15 -14.67
C SER A 67 0.17 -11.89 -14.18
N LEU A 68 1.08 -11.20 -13.46
CA LEU A 68 2.26 -11.83 -12.86
C LEU A 68 1.90 -12.87 -11.81
N THR A 69 0.83 -12.62 -11.03
CA THR A 69 0.29 -13.56 -10.06
C THR A 69 -0.18 -14.86 -10.72
N GLU A 70 -0.95 -14.76 -11.81
CA GLU A 70 -1.43 -15.92 -12.58
C GLU A 70 -0.30 -16.72 -13.26
N TYR A 71 0.88 -16.11 -13.49
CA TYR A 71 2.04 -16.84 -14.02
C TYR A 71 2.69 -17.79 -12.99
N ILE A 72 2.45 -17.57 -11.69
CA ILE A 72 3.17 -18.28 -10.62
C ILE A 72 2.27 -19.09 -9.69
N GLN A 73 0.98 -18.75 -9.56
CA GLN A 73 0.03 -19.50 -8.73
C GLN A 73 -0.18 -20.94 -9.23
N GLY A 74 -0.57 -21.83 -8.32
CA GLY A 74 -0.59 -23.28 -8.59
C GLY A 74 0.84 -23.79 -8.75
N PRO A 75 1.64 -23.67 -7.68
CA PRO A 75 3.00 -23.14 -7.66
C PRO A 75 3.83 -23.56 -8.88
N CYS A 76 4.18 -22.59 -9.72
CA CYS A 76 5.03 -22.81 -10.88
C CYS A 76 6.49 -22.43 -10.56
N THR A 77 7.23 -23.36 -9.95
CA THR A 77 8.59 -23.12 -9.44
C THR A 77 9.57 -22.53 -10.45
N GLY A 78 9.54 -22.99 -11.71
CA GLY A 78 10.41 -22.43 -12.75
C GLY A 78 10.07 -20.98 -13.11
N ASN A 79 8.80 -20.57 -13.02
CA ASN A 79 8.38 -19.17 -13.25
C ASN A 79 8.76 -18.30 -12.06
N GLN A 80 8.55 -18.79 -10.83
CA GLN A 80 9.00 -18.14 -9.60
C GLN A 80 10.51 -17.87 -9.62
N GLN A 81 11.31 -18.87 -10.01
CA GLN A 81 12.77 -18.70 -10.16
C GLN A 81 13.12 -17.73 -11.29
N SER A 82 12.40 -17.74 -12.42
CA SER A 82 12.62 -16.78 -13.50
C SER A 82 12.38 -15.34 -13.05
N LEU A 83 11.34 -15.11 -12.24
CA LEU A 83 11.05 -13.78 -11.67
C LEU A 83 12.08 -13.36 -10.62
N ALA A 84 12.50 -14.29 -9.75
CA ALA A 84 13.48 -14.02 -8.70
C ALA A 84 14.86 -13.59 -9.25
N HIS A 85 15.24 -14.06 -10.43
CA HIS A 85 16.48 -13.66 -11.11
C HIS A 85 16.30 -12.49 -12.09
N SER A 86 15.12 -11.87 -12.11
CA SER A 86 14.81 -10.71 -12.97
C SER A 86 14.94 -9.39 -12.20
N ARG A 87 14.60 -8.28 -12.86
CA ARG A 87 14.54 -6.94 -12.26
C ARG A 87 13.22 -6.65 -11.54
N LEU A 88 12.47 -7.68 -11.15
CA LEU A 88 11.21 -7.52 -10.42
C LEU A 88 11.42 -6.78 -9.10
N TRP A 89 12.51 -7.08 -8.40
CA TRP A 89 12.82 -6.47 -7.12
C TRP A 89 13.03 -4.95 -7.24
N ASP A 90 13.72 -4.46 -8.28
CA ASP A 90 13.87 -3.03 -8.58
C ASP A 90 12.49 -2.34 -8.66
N ALA A 91 11.55 -2.94 -9.41
CA ALA A 91 10.22 -2.40 -9.57
C ALA A 91 9.44 -2.38 -8.25
N VAL A 92 9.51 -3.47 -7.47
CA VAL A 92 8.82 -3.57 -6.17
C VAL A 92 9.33 -2.52 -5.18
N VAL A 93 10.65 -2.30 -5.09
CA VAL A 93 11.24 -1.24 -4.25
C VAL A 93 10.71 0.13 -4.66
N GLY A 94 10.64 0.40 -5.96
CA GLY A 94 10.11 1.65 -6.48
C GLY A 94 8.63 1.87 -6.14
N PHE A 95 7.80 0.82 -6.21
CA PHE A 95 6.40 0.90 -5.76
C PHE A 95 6.27 1.12 -4.25
N LEU A 96 7.11 0.48 -3.42
CA LEU A 96 7.10 0.72 -1.97
C LEU A 96 7.37 2.20 -1.63
N HIS A 97 8.31 2.83 -2.34
CA HIS A 97 8.56 4.27 -2.20
C HIS A 97 7.31 5.10 -2.57
N VAL A 98 6.71 4.85 -3.73
CA VAL A 98 5.51 5.57 -4.17
C VAL A 98 4.36 5.38 -3.18
N PHE A 99 4.11 4.16 -2.72
CA PHE A 99 3.06 3.86 -1.75
C PHE A 99 3.28 4.61 -0.44
N ALA A 100 4.46 4.50 0.16
CA ALA A 100 4.78 5.15 1.43
C ALA A 100 4.47 6.66 1.40
N HIS A 101 4.96 7.36 0.37
CA HIS A 101 4.82 8.82 0.30
C HIS A 101 3.45 9.28 -0.20
N MET A 102 2.87 8.61 -1.20
CA MET A 102 1.54 8.99 -1.71
C MET A 102 0.44 8.66 -0.71
N MET A 103 0.53 7.57 0.07
CA MET A 103 -0.43 7.28 1.13
C MET A 103 -0.49 8.41 2.15
N MET A 104 0.66 8.87 2.64
CA MET A 104 0.75 9.98 3.59
C MET A 104 0.21 11.29 3.00
N LYS A 105 0.48 11.56 1.72
CA LYS A 105 0.05 12.79 1.05
C LYS A 105 -1.46 12.81 0.77
N LEU A 106 -1.98 11.76 0.13
CA LEU A 106 -3.37 11.69 -0.31
C LEU A 106 -4.35 11.61 0.87
N ALA A 107 -3.91 11.11 2.03
CA ALA A 107 -4.76 11.01 3.22
C ALA A 107 -5.08 12.38 3.86
N GLN A 108 -4.30 13.42 3.55
CA GLN A 108 -4.44 14.77 4.14
C GLN A 108 -5.51 15.64 3.45
N ASP A 109 -6.13 15.14 2.38
CA ASP A 109 -7.14 15.88 1.62
C ASP A 109 -8.30 14.96 1.24
N SER A 110 -9.49 15.32 1.70
CA SER A 110 -10.71 14.56 1.47
C SER A 110 -11.08 14.40 0.00
N SER A 111 -10.74 15.38 -0.83
CA SER A 111 -10.96 15.34 -2.28
C SER A 111 -10.06 14.32 -2.99
N GLN A 112 -9.11 13.71 -2.28
CA GLN A 112 -8.13 12.76 -2.82
C GLN A 112 -8.32 11.34 -2.27
N ILE A 113 -9.32 11.12 -1.41
CA ILE A 113 -9.59 9.83 -0.76
C ILE A 113 -9.93 8.73 -1.76
N GLU A 114 -10.68 9.04 -2.82
CA GLU A 114 -10.97 8.03 -3.85
C GLU A 114 -9.69 7.57 -4.58
N LEU A 115 -8.75 8.50 -4.84
CA LEU A 115 -7.47 8.15 -5.42
C LEU A 115 -6.60 7.33 -4.45
N LEU A 116 -6.65 7.64 -3.16
CA LEU A 116 -5.97 6.87 -2.12
C LEU A 116 -6.52 5.44 -2.04
N LYS A 117 -7.85 5.25 -2.11
CA LYS A 117 -8.46 3.91 -2.14
C LYS A 117 -7.95 3.09 -3.32
N GLU A 118 -7.87 3.68 -4.51
CA GLU A 118 -7.30 3.01 -5.69
C GLU A 118 -5.84 2.62 -5.49
N LEU A 119 -5.04 3.48 -4.84
CA LEU A 119 -3.64 3.21 -4.53
C LEU A 119 -3.48 2.04 -3.53
N LEU A 120 -4.31 2.01 -2.48
CA LEU A 120 -4.34 0.93 -1.49
C LEU A 120 -4.75 -0.40 -2.14
N ASP A 121 -5.70 -0.37 -3.06
CA ASP A 121 -6.10 -1.54 -3.85
C ASP A 121 -4.96 -2.06 -4.74
N LEU A 122 -4.18 -1.18 -5.36
CA LEU A 122 -2.99 -1.56 -6.12
C LEU A 122 -1.92 -2.18 -5.23
N GLN A 123 -1.70 -1.61 -4.03
CA GLN A 123 -0.76 -2.15 -3.04
C GLN A 123 -1.17 -3.56 -2.60
N LYS A 124 -2.46 -3.81 -2.39
CA LYS A 124 -2.98 -5.14 -2.07
C LYS A 124 -2.62 -6.16 -3.15
N ASP A 125 -2.87 -5.85 -4.43
CA ASP A 125 -2.58 -6.77 -5.54
C ASP A 125 -1.07 -7.03 -5.68
N MET A 126 -0.22 -6.03 -5.40
CA MET A 126 1.23 -6.23 -5.32
C MET A 126 1.61 -7.21 -4.20
N VAL A 127 1.07 -7.05 -2.98
CA VAL A 127 1.40 -7.94 -1.85
C VAL A 127 0.91 -9.37 -2.11
N VAL A 128 -0.26 -9.54 -2.74
CA VAL A 128 -0.76 -10.87 -3.15
C VAL A 128 0.17 -11.54 -4.16
N MET A 129 0.75 -10.78 -5.10
CA MET A 129 1.77 -11.30 -6.01
C MET A 129 3.02 -11.79 -5.26
N LEU A 130 3.49 -11.02 -4.26
CA LEU A 130 4.62 -11.42 -3.41
C LEU A 130 4.33 -12.67 -2.58
N LEU A 131 3.11 -12.79 -2.01
CA LEU A 131 2.69 -14.00 -1.31
C LEU A 131 2.66 -15.22 -2.25
N SER A 132 2.18 -15.03 -3.47
CA SER A 132 2.16 -16.09 -4.50
C SER A 132 3.57 -16.50 -4.95
N LEU A 133 4.55 -15.60 -4.87
CA LEU A 133 5.97 -15.93 -5.10
C LEU A 133 6.54 -16.84 -4.01
N LEU A 134 6.01 -16.80 -2.78
CA LEU A 134 6.44 -17.65 -1.67
C LEU A 134 5.71 -19.00 -1.65
N GLU A 135 4.60 -19.16 -2.37
CA GLU A 135 3.81 -20.39 -2.41
C GLU A 135 4.67 -21.59 -2.83
N GLY A 136 4.67 -22.65 -2.02
CA GLY A 136 5.40 -23.88 -2.29
C GLY A 136 6.92 -23.79 -2.18
N ASN A 137 7.47 -22.67 -1.68
CA ASN A 137 8.91 -22.58 -1.42
C ASN A 137 9.32 -23.28 -0.12
N VAL A 138 10.56 -23.76 -0.12
CA VAL A 138 11.19 -24.34 1.07
C VAL A 138 11.53 -23.23 2.05
N VAL A 139 11.36 -23.49 3.35
CA VAL A 139 11.82 -22.60 4.43
C VAL A 139 13.29 -22.26 4.21
N ASN A 140 13.64 -20.96 4.24
CA ASN A 140 14.97 -20.43 3.90
C ASN A 140 15.41 -20.54 2.42
N GLY A 141 14.47 -20.71 1.48
CA GLY A 141 14.74 -20.68 0.05
C GLY A 141 15.25 -19.34 -0.46
N THR A 142 15.94 -19.35 -1.62
CA THR A 142 16.55 -18.14 -2.21
C THR A 142 15.56 -16.99 -2.42
N ILE A 143 14.31 -17.28 -2.81
CA ILE A 143 13.27 -16.28 -3.04
C ILE A 143 12.90 -15.55 -1.74
N ALA A 144 12.70 -16.30 -0.65
CA ALA A 144 12.40 -15.70 0.65
C ALA A 144 13.56 -14.80 1.12
N ARG A 145 14.82 -15.24 0.93
CA ARG A 145 16.00 -14.43 1.26
C ARG A 145 16.06 -13.13 0.46
N GLN A 146 15.88 -13.21 -0.86
CA GLN A 146 15.86 -12.01 -1.71
C GLN A 146 14.73 -11.04 -1.34
N MET A 147 13.56 -11.58 -0.95
CA MET A 147 12.47 -10.75 -0.47
C MET A 147 12.81 -10.05 0.85
N VAL A 148 13.48 -10.73 1.79
CA VAL A 148 14.00 -10.10 3.01
C VAL A 148 15.03 -9.02 2.67
N ASP A 149 15.98 -9.31 1.77
CA ASP A 149 17.00 -8.34 1.36
C ASP A 149 16.34 -7.07 0.78
N MET A 150 15.33 -7.23 -0.07
CA MET A 150 14.54 -6.14 -0.65
C MET A 150 13.79 -5.32 0.41
N LEU A 151 13.16 -5.99 1.40
CA LEU A 151 12.47 -5.30 2.50
C LEU A 151 13.44 -4.52 3.39
N VAL A 152 14.65 -5.05 3.62
CA VAL A 152 15.71 -4.36 4.35
C VAL A 152 16.19 -3.13 3.58
N GLU A 153 16.39 -3.25 2.27
CA GLU A 153 16.77 -2.14 1.38
C GLU A 153 15.72 -1.01 1.42
N SER A 154 14.44 -1.36 1.44
CA SER A 154 13.32 -0.40 1.49
C SER A 154 12.75 -0.17 2.89
N SER A 155 13.52 -0.47 3.94
CA SER A 155 13.07 -0.48 5.35
C SER A 155 12.33 0.79 5.78
N SER A 156 12.86 1.97 5.45
CA SER A 156 12.21 3.26 5.76
C SER A 156 10.81 3.40 5.15
N ASN A 157 10.64 2.96 3.88
CA ASN A 157 9.34 3.02 3.21
C ASN A 157 8.37 2.00 3.82
N VAL A 158 8.86 0.80 4.12
CA VAL A 158 8.07 -0.26 4.77
C VAL A 158 7.60 0.18 6.15
N GLU A 159 8.47 0.78 6.96
CA GLU A 159 8.12 1.34 8.27
C GLU A 159 7.03 2.42 8.15
N MET A 160 7.12 3.31 7.17
CA MET A 160 6.11 4.34 6.93
C MET A 160 4.74 3.74 6.59
N ILE A 161 4.70 2.72 5.73
CA ILE A 161 3.48 2.00 5.35
C ILE A 161 2.86 1.31 6.57
N LEU A 162 3.67 0.57 7.34
CA LEU A 162 3.20 -0.13 8.54
C LEU A 162 2.65 0.85 9.57
N LYS A 163 3.35 1.96 9.78
CA LYS A 163 2.94 3.03 10.69
C LYS A 163 1.62 3.67 10.26
N PHE A 164 1.42 3.89 8.95
CA PHE A 164 0.15 4.40 8.43
C PHE A 164 -1.02 3.50 8.84
N PHE A 165 -0.92 2.19 8.61
CA PHE A 165 -2.01 1.26 8.97
C PHE A 165 -2.21 1.15 10.48
N ASP A 166 -1.12 1.06 11.25
CA ASP A 166 -1.16 1.02 12.72
C ASP A 166 -1.91 2.24 13.29
N MET A 167 -1.66 3.44 12.75
CA MET A 167 -2.34 4.65 13.20
C MET A 167 -3.87 4.57 13.03
N PHE A 168 -4.34 4.13 11.86
CA PHE A 168 -5.79 4.08 11.60
C PHE A 168 -6.48 2.92 12.32
N LEU A 169 -5.81 1.77 12.50
CA LEU A 169 -6.34 0.67 13.30
C LEU A 169 -6.53 1.12 14.76
N LYS A 170 -5.51 1.72 15.37
CA LYS A 170 -5.58 2.27 16.74
C LYS A 170 -6.61 3.39 16.90
N LEU A 171 -6.77 4.23 15.89
CA LEU A 171 -7.73 5.34 15.92
C LEU A 171 -9.16 4.82 16.17
N LYS A 172 -9.56 3.72 15.52
CA LYS A 172 -10.89 3.13 15.73
C LYS A 172 -11.08 2.61 17.14
N ASP A 173 -10.07 1.93 17.68
CA ASP A 173 -10.12 1.40 19.04
C ASP A 173 -10.24 2.54 20.06
N ILE A 174 -9.54 3.66 19.83
CA ILE A 174 -9.62 4.84 20.70
C ILE A 174 -10.98 5.52 20.60
N VAL A 175 -11.48 5.77 19.39
CA VAL A 175 -12.79 6.44 19.19
C VAL A 175 -13.92 5.61 19.80
N GLY A 176 -13.81 4.29 19.83
CA GLY A 176 -14.79 3.40 20.49
C GLY A 176 -14.69 3.34 22.03
N SER A 177 -13.68 3.95 22.65
CA SER A 177 -13.46 3.87 24.09
C SER A 177 -14.30 4.88 24.88
N GLU A 178 -14.82 4.48 26.06
CA GLU A 178 -15.54 5.39 26.97
C GLU A 178 -14.72 6.64 27.32
N ALA A 179 -13.42 6.46 27.55
CA ALA A 179 -12.50 7.55 27.86
C ALA A 179 -12.36 8.58 26.72
N PHE A 180 -12.55 8.21 25.46
CA PHE A 180 -12.61 9.17 24.36
C PHE A 180 -13.99 9.85 24.30
N GLN A 181 -15.06 9.08 24.52
CA GLN A 181 -16.44 9.57 24.48
C GLN A 181 -16.71 10.66 25.54
N ASP A 182 -16.01 10.64 26.68
CA ASP A 182 -16.06 11.71 27.69
C ASP A 182 -15.69 13.11 27.16
N TYR A 183 -14.95 13.19 26.05
CA TYR A 183 -14.55 14.45 25.41
C TYR A 183 -15.56 14.90 24.33
N VAL A 184 -16.49 14.03 23.91
CA VAL A 184 -17.49 14.33 22.88
C VAL A 184 -18.73 14.91 23.56
N THR A 185 -18.81 16.24 23.60
CA THR A 185 -19.91 16.95 24.28
C THR A 185 -20.99 17.47 23.33
N ASP A 186 -20.77 17.43 22.01
CA ASP A 186 -21.77 17.85 21.02
C ASP A 186 -22.89 16.79 20.91
N PRO A 187 -24.17 17.16 21.02
CA PRO A 187 -25.29 16.22 20.89
C PRO A 187 -25.36 15.47 19.55
N ARG A 188 -24.70 15.98 18.51
CA ARG A 188 -24.57 15.34 17.19
C ARG A 188 -23.48 14.27 17.15
N GLY A 189 -22.71 14.09 18.23
CA GLY A 189 -21.57 13.16 18.29
C GLY A 189 -20.29 13.70 17.63
N LEU A 190 -20.17 15.02 17.46
CA LEU A 190 -19.00 15.66 16.86
C LEU A 190 -18.03 16.17 17.92
N ILE A 191 -16.74 16.27 17.59
CA ILE A 191 -15.70 16.75 18.50
C ILE A 191 -14.91 17.92 17.89
N SER A 192 -14.52 18.90 18.71
CA SER A 192 -13.67 19.99 18.24
C SER A 192 -12.24 19.49 18.01
N LYS A 193 -11.47 20.15 17.12
CA LYS A 193 -10.03 19.83 16.93
C LYS A 193 -9.23 19.89 18.23
N LYS A 194 -9.56 20.84 19.11
CA LYS A 194 -8.88 21.03 20.40
C LYS A 194 -9.16 19.87 21.36
N ASP A 195 -10.41 19.44 21.44
CA ASP A 195 -10.79 18.33 22.31
C ASP A 195 -10.30 17.00 21.76
N PHE A 196 -10.29 16.82 20.44
CA PHE A 196 -9.66 15.68 19.78
C PHE A 196 -8.18 15.58 20.14
N GLN A 197 -7.41 16.67 19.97
CA GLN A 197 -6.00 16.71 20.36
C GLN A 197 -5.81 16.29 21.82
N LYS A 198 -6.62 16.86 22.73
CA LYS A 198 -6.55 16.58 24.17
C LYS A 198 -6.89 15.12 24.49
N ALA A 199 -7.91 14.56 23.85
CA ALA A 199 -8.32 13.17 24.04
C ALA A 199 -7.20 12.21 23.60
N MET A 200 -6.63 12.45 22.41
CA MET A 200 -5.54 11.64 21.86
C MET A 200 -4.26 11.73 22.71
N ASP A 201 -3.91 12.92 23.19
CA ASP A 201 -2.78 13.14 24.11
C ASP A 201 -2.94 12.45 25.47
N SER A 202 -4.19 12.30 25.93
CA SER A 202 -4.51 11.68 27.22
C SER A 202 -4.39 10.15 27.16
N GLN A 203 -4.68 9.54 26.00
CA GLN A 203 -4.60 8.10 25.78
C GLN A 203 -3.16 7.56 25.70
N LYS A 204 -2.16 8.42 25.42
CA LYS A 204 -0.73 8.05 25.33
C LYS A 204 -0.38 6.95 24.31
N GLN A 205 -1.25 6.71 23.32
CA GLN A 205 -1.00 5.74 22.25
C GLN A 205 -0.37 6.35 20.99
N PHE A 206 -0.41 7.68 20.87
CA PHE A 206 0.14 8.44 19.75
C PHE A 206 1.18 9.46 20.23
N SER A 207 2.15 9.75 19.38
CA SER A 207 3.10 10.85 19.53
C SER A 207 2.52 12.16 19.00
N GLY A 208 3.05 13.30 19.45
CA GLY A 208 2.60 14.63 19.02
C GLY A 208 2.52 14.80 17.49
N PRO A 209 3.56 14.44 16.71
CA PRO A 209 3.52 14.51 15.25
C PRO A 209 2.44 13.62 14.60
N GLU A 210 2.17 12.44 15.17
CA GLU A 210 1.10 11.55 14.66
C GLU A 210 -0.28 12.16 14.90
N ILE A 211 -0.50 12.79 16.07
CA ILE A 211 -1.78 13.46 16.34
C ILE A 211 -1.97 14.64 15.38
N GLN A 212 -0.92 15.40 15.10
CA GLN A 212 -0.97 16.48 14.10
C GLN A 212 -1.26 15.95 12.69
N PHE A 213 -0.70 14.80 12.32
CA PHE A 213 -1.00 14.13 11.06
C PHE A 213 -2.47 13.65 11.00
N LEU A 214 -3.00 13.05 12.07
CA LEU A 214 -4.40 12.65 12.11
C LEU A 214 -5.35 13.86 12.02
N LEU A 215 -5.00 14.97 12.68
CA LEU A 215 -5.73 16.24 12.56
C LEU A 215 -5.69 16.78 11.13
N SER A 216 -4.57 16.67 10.40
CA SER A 216 -4.51 17.09 9.01
C SER A 216 -5.29 16.17 8.06
N CYS A 217 -5.48 14.91 8.41
CA CYS A 217 -6.34 13.97 7.68
C CYS A 217 -7.84 14.13 8.00
N SER A 218 -8.17 14.76 9.14
CA SER A 218 -9.55 14.94 9.57
C SER A 218 -10.26 16.05 8.79
N GLU A 219 -11.52 15.82 8.46
CA GLU A 219 -12.41 16.86 7.95
C GLU A 219 -13.16 17.51 9.09
N ALA A 220 -13.25 18.83 9.05
CA ALA A 220 -14.06 19.60 9.97
C ALA A 220 -15.19 20.28 9.20
N ASP A 221 -16.37 20.32 9.81
CA ASP A 221 -17.52 21.06 9.27
C ASP A 221 -17.29 22.58 9.35
N GLU A 222 -18.28 23.36 8.92
CA GLU A 222 -18.24 24.84 8.98
C GLU A 222 -18.00 25.40 10.39
N ASN A 223 -18.21 24.60 11.44
CA ASN A 223 -18.01 24.97 12.84
C ASN A 223 -16.70 24.39 13.43
N GLU A 224 -15.78 23.91 12.59
CA GLU A 224 -14.54 23.25 12.99
C GLU A 224 -14.73 21.94 13.79
N MET A 225 -15.86 21.26 13.58
CA MET A 225 -16.20 20.01 14.27
C MET A 225 -15.93 18.79 13.40
N ILE A 226 -15.31 17.76 13.98
CA ILE A 226 -14.92 16.51 13.32
C ILE A 226 -15.95 15.42 13.61
N ASN A 227 -16.36 14.70 12.57
CA ASN A 227 -17.07 13.43 12.70
C ASN A 227 -16.05 12.29 12.88
N CYS A 228 -15.70 11.98 14.14
CA CYS A 228 -14.67 10.98 14.43
C CYS A 228 -15.07 9.56 14.07
N GLU A 229 -16.36 9.22 14.12
CA GLU A 229 -16.83 7.88 13.73
C GLU A 229 -16.63 7.67 12.23
N GLU A 230 -17.03 8.63 11.41
CA GLU A 230 -16.81 8.58 9.96
C GLU A 230 -15.30 8.59 9.63
N PHE A 231 -14.54 9.47 10.26
CA PHE A 231 -13.09 9.57 10.06
C PHE A 231 -12.38 8.27 10.44
N ALA A 232 -12.70 7.68 11.59
CA ALA A 232 -12.10 6.42 12.03
C ALA A 232 -12.47 5.26 11.11
N ASN A 233 -13.68 5.23 10.55
CA ASN A 233 -14.14 4.16 9.66
C ASN A 233 -13.58 4.26 8.23
N ARG A 234 -13.21 5.46 7.77
CA ARG A 234 -12.75 5.72 6.39
C ARG A 234 -11.64 4.80 5.89
N PHE A 235 -10.70 4.44 6.76
CA PHE A 235 -9.50 3.68 6.39
C PHE A 235 -9.47 2.25 6.97
N GLN A 236 -10.54 1.79 7.61
CA GLN A 236 -10.54 0.51 8.33
C GLN A 236 -10.44 -0.69 7.41
N GLU A 237 -11.31 -0.79 6.42
CA GLU A 237 -11.30 -1.95 5.51
C GLU A 237 -9.98 -2.02 4.73
N PRO A 238 -9.48 -0.92 4.11
CA PRO A 238 -8.18 -0.96 3.45
C PRO A 238 -7.03 -1.31 4.40
N ALA A 239 -7.01 -0.73 5.61
CA ALA A 239 -5.95 -0.98 6.58
C ALA A 239 -5.95 -2.41 7.10
N ARG A 240 -7.13 -2.98 7.36
CA ARG A 240 -7.26 -4.36 7.83
C ARG A 240 -6.82 -5.35 6.76
N ASP A 241 -7.27 -5.17 5.52
CA ASP A 241 -7.02 -6.14 4.46
C ASP A 241 -5.53 -6.13 4.03
N ILE A 242 -4.93 -4.95 3.89
CA ILE A 242 -3.48 -4.84 3.59
C ILE A 242 -2.65 -5.24 4.80
N GLY A 243 -3.02 -4.78 6.01
CA GLY A 243 -2.34 -5.13 7.25
C GLY A 243 -2.30 -6.64 7.47
N PHE A 244 -3.39 -7.36 7.18
CA PHE A 244 -3.43 -8.82 7.22
C PHE A 244 -2.45 -9.44 6.21
N ASN A 245 -2.48 -9.01 4.93
CA ASN A 245 -1.59 -9.55 3.91
C ASN A 245 -0.10 -9.30 4.22
N VAL A 246 0.23 -8.12 4.75
CA VAL A 246 1.60 -7.79 5.18
C VAL A 246 2.00 -8.62 6.40
N ALA A 247 1.11 -8.83 7.38
CA ALA A 247 1.38 -9.69 8.53
C ALA A 247 1.63 -11.15 8.10
N VAL A 248 0.85 -11.67 7.15
CA VAL A 248 1.07 -13.00 6.56
C VAL A 248 2.40 -13.05 5.82
N LEU A 249 2.75 -12.00 5.07
CA LEU A 249 4.03 -11.92 4.37
C LEU A 249 5.21 -12.00 5.36
N LEU A 250 5.19 -11.17 6.40
CA LEU A 250 6.24 -11.15 7.43
C LEU A 250 6.31 -12.47 8.20
N SER A 251 5.16 -13.09 8.48
CA SER A 251 5.10 -14.40 9.16
C SER A 251 5.69 -15.52 8.31
N ASN A 252 5.54 -15.48 6.98
CA ASN A 252 6.15 -16.46 6.07
C ASN A 252 7.66 -16.26 5.89
N LEU A 253 8.19 -15.09 6.25
CA LEU A 253 9.62 -14.75 6.16
C LEU A 253 10.36 -14.91 7.51
N SER A 254 9.62 -15.07 8.61
CA SER A 254 10.15 -15.25 9.99
C SER A 254 10.48 -16.71 10.28
#